data_AF-A0A8T1AN54-F1
#
_entry.id   AF-A0A8T1AN54-F1
#
_cell.length_a   1.000
_cell.length_b   1.000
_cell.length_c   1.000
_cell.angle_alpha   90.00
_cell.angle_beta   90.00
_cell.angle_gamma   90.00
#
_symmetry.space_group_name_H-M   'P 1'
#
loop_
_entity.id
_entity.type
_entity.pdbx_description
1 polymer ?
#
loop_
_entity_poly.entity_id
_entity_poly.type
_entity_poly.pdbx_seq_one_letter_code
_entity_poly.pdbx_strand_id
1 'polypeptide(L)'
;MTTIPPKSAFDSNFRGTSITDDDYERVKFVWEYYEMKSIKDLLIWYNNLDVVPFIKAIKAQRELFKRFDLDMFADGVSLPGLSEKVMYQTCFKTLQYLDKKPANALQFPAKRMGGYKSQDAKAKRKFANR
;
A
#
# COMPACT_ATOMS: atom_id res chain seq x y z
N MET A 1 -8.04 -31.48 6.33
CA MET A 1 -8.68 -30.38 5.61
C MET A 1 -8.60 -29.14 6.49
N THR A 2 -8.15 -28.00 5.95
CA THR A 2 -8.14 -26.76 6.73
C THR A 2 -9.53 -26.14 6.67
N THR A 3 -10.22 -26.11 7.80
CA THR A 3 -11.57 -25.54 7.89
C THR A 3 -11.50 -24.02 7.97
N ILE A 4 -12.38 -23.35 7.25
CA ILE A 4 -12.57 -21.90 7.38
C ILE A 4 -12.98 -21.54 8.81
N PRO A 5 -12.50 -20.42 9.37
CA PRO A 5 -12.94 -19.98 10.69
C PRO A 5 -14.46 -19.76 10.72
N PRO A 6 -15.12 -20.05 11.85
CA PRO A 6 -16.56 -19.82 12.00
C PRO A 6 -16.87 -18.33 11.90
N LYS A 7 -18.11 -17.97 11.53
CA LYS A 7 -18.59 -16.59 11.42
C LYS A 7 -18.26 -15.74 12.67
N SER A 8 -18.40 -16.32 13.86
CA SER A 8 -18.09 -15.67 15.14
C SER A 8 -16.62 -15.29 15.31
N ALA A 9 -15.69 -15.93 14.60
CA ALA A 9 -14.27 -15.55 14.62
C ALA A 9 -14.00 -14.21 13.91
N PHE A 10 -14.99 -13.66 13.20
CA PHE A 10 -14.93 -12.36 12.53
C PHE A 10 -15.58 -11.24 13.34
N ASP A 11 -16.06 -11.53 14.56
CA ASP A 11 -16.69 -10.54 15.42
C ASP A 11 -15.68 -9.51 15.93
N SER A 12 -15.99 -8.23 15.79
CA SER A 12 -15.15 -7.15 16.26
C SER A 12 -15.66 -6.61 17.58
N ASN A 13 -15.03 -7.01 18.70
CA ASN A 13 -15.31 -6.45 20.03
C ASN A 13 -15.15 -4.92 20.08
N PHE A 14 -14.25 -4.37 19.25
CA PHE A 14 -14.00 -2.93 19.18
C PHE A 14 -15.08 -2.16 18.42
N ARG A 15 -15.66 -2.75 17.38
CA ARG A 15 -16.72 -2.10 16.57
C ARG A 15 -18.12 -2.50 17.02
N GLY A 16 -18.27 -3.54 17.84
CA GLY A 16 -19.55 -4.12 18.22
C GLY A 16 -20.31 -4.73 17.03
N THR A 17 -19.61 -5.04 15.94
CA THR A 17 -20.21 -5.53 14.69
C THR A 17 -19.66 -6.91 14.34
N SER A 18 -20.53 -7.74 13.76
CA SER A 18 -20.19 -9.01 13.13
C SER A 18 -20.13 -8.85 11.61
N ILE A 19 -19.50 -9.81 10.94
CA ILE A 19 -19.56 -9.94 9.49
C ILE A 19 -21.00 -10.22 9.05
N THR A 20 -21.42 -9.68 7.91
CA THR A 20 -22.73 -10.00 7.34
C THR A 20 -22.76 -11.44 6.83
N ASP A 21 -23.96 -12.02 6.64
CA ASP A 21 -24.05 -13.36 6.05
C ASP A 21 -23.51 -13.38 4.61
N ASP A 22 -23.80 -12.35 3.82
CA ASP A 22 -23.32 -12.22 2.44
C ASP A 22 -21.79 -12.14 2.35
N ASP A 23 -21.16 -11.35 3.24
CA ASP A 23 -19.70 -11.26 3.29
C ASP A 23 -19.08 -12.58 3.74
N TYR A 24 -19.73 -13.32 4.65
CA TYR A 24 -19.25 -14.62 5.09
C TYR A 24 -19.36 -15.68 3.98
N GLU A 25 -20.44 -15.70 3.20
CA GLU A 25 -20.56 -16.56 2.01
C GLU A 25 -19.49 -16.23 0.96
N ARG A 26 -19.21 -14.94 0.74
CA ARG A 26 -18.09 -14.52 -0.11
C ARG A 26 -16.74 -15.05 0.40
N VAL A 27 -16.51 -14.99 1.71
CA VAL A 27 -15.28 -15.49 2.33
C VAL A 27 -15.17 -17.01 2.18
N LYS A 28 -16.26 -17.77 2.29
CA LYS A 28 -16.27 -19.22 1.98
C LYS A 28 -15.89 -19.50 0.54
N PHE A 29 -16.53 -18.81 -0.40
CA PHE A 29 -16.24 -18.97 -1.83
C PHE A 29 -14.75 -18.71 -2.13
N VAL A 30 -14.20 -17.61 -1.61
CA VAL A 30 -12.80 -17.23 -1.81
C VAL A 30 -11.85 -18.25 -1.17
N TRP A 31 -12.18 -18.74 0.04
CA TRP A 31 -11.39 -19.73 0.74
C TRP A 31 -11.24 -21.03 -0.06
N GLU A 32 -12.34 -21.51 -0.63
CA GLU A 32 -12.36 -22.71 -1.48
C GLU A 32 -11.69 -22.45 -2.84
N TYR A 33 -12.04 -21.35 -3.50
CA TYR A 33 -11.54 -21.02 -4.84
C TYR A 33 -10.01 -20.86 -4.89
N TYR A 34 -9.41 -20.26 -3.86
CA TYR A 34 -7.96 -20.08 -3.76
C TYR A 34 -7.26 -21.17 -2.94
N GLU A 35 -7.97 -22.24 -2.56
CA GLU A 35 -7.45 -23.37 -1.77
C GLU A 35 -6.66 -22.93 -0.52
N MET A 36 -7.24 -21.99 0.22
CA MET A 36 -6.57 -21.35 1.36
C MET A 36 -6.30 -22.36 2.48
N LYS A 37 -5.08 -22.34 3.03
CA LYS A 37 -4.63 -23.30 4.06
C LYS A 37 -4.59 -22.71 5.45
N SER A 38 -4.74 -21.39 5.56
CA SER A 38 -4.66 -20.66 6.82
C SER A 38 -5.34 -19.30 6.73
N ILE A 39 -5.72 -18.72 7.87
CA ILE A 39 -6.22 -17.33 7.95
C ILE A 39 -5.21 -16.31 7.38
N LYS A 40 -3.91 -16.64 7.42
CA LYS A 40 -2.88 -15.80 6.83
C LYS A 40 -3.04 -15.68 5.32
N ASP A 41 -3.47 -16.73 4.63
CA ASP A 41 -3.69 -16.71 3.19
C ASP A 41 -4.87 -15.80 2.83
N LEU A 42 -5.95 -15.87 3.62
CA LEU A 42 -7.09 -14.96 3.51
C LEU A 42 -6.68 -13.49 3.75
N LEU A 43 -5.85 -13.24 4.76
CA LEU A 43 -5.33 -11.90 5.05
C LEU A 43 -4.44 -11.37 3.93
N ILE A 44 -3.59 -12.21 3.32
CA ILE A 44 -2.77 -11.83 2.18
C ILE A 44 -3.64 -11.48 0.98
N TRP A 45 -4.64 -12.30 0.68
CA TRP A 45 -5.59 -12.04 -0.41
C TRP A 45 -6.31 -10.71 -0.21
N TYR A 46 -6.88 -10.49 0.98
CA TYR A 46 -7.60 -9.27 1.31
C TYR A 46 -6.73 -8.02 1.14
N ASN A 47 -5.52 -8.01 1.72
CA ASN A 47 -4.61 -6.88 1.56
C ASN A 47 -4.18 -6.65 0.11
N ASN A 48 -4.00 -7.72 -0.67
CA ASN A 48 -3.62 -7.60 -2.08
C ASN A 48 -4.73 -6.97 -2.92
N LEU A 49 -6.01 -7.14 -2.57
CA LEU A 49 -7.13 -6.49 -3.26
C LEU A 49 -7.01 -4.97 -3.23
N ASP A 50 -6.53 -4.39 -2.13
CA ASP A 50 -6.38 -2.95 -2.00
C ASP A 50 -5.01 -2.48 -2.50
N VAL A 51 -3.94 -3.17 -2.11
CA VAL A 51 -2.55 -2.72 -2.37
C VAL A 51 -2.21 -2.81 -3.87
N VAL A 52 -2.64 -3.86 -4.57
CA VAL A 52 -2.26 -4.03 -5.98
C VAL A 52 -2.85 -2.93 -6.87
N PRO A 53 -4.16 -2.60 -6.82
CA PRO A 53 -4.71 -1.47 -7.54
C PRO A 53 -4.09 -0.13 -7.13
N PHE A 54 -3.83 0.06 -5.83
CA PHE A 54 -3.20 1.28 -5.33
C PHE A 54 -1.81 1.51 -5.94
N ILE A 55 -0.97 0.47 -5.99
CA ILE A 55 0.35 0.56 -6.63
C ILE A 55 0.24 0.82 -8.14
N LYS A 56 -0.75 0.22 -8.82
CA LYS A 56 -1.00 0.51 -10.25
C LYS A 56 -1.38 1.97 -10.46
N ALA A 57 -2.26 2.51 -9.63
CA ALA A 57 -2.67 3.92 -9.68
C ALA A 57 -1.48 4.86 -9.44
N ILE A 58 -0.66 4.60 -8.41
CA ILE A 58 0.56 5.36 -8.12
C ILE A 58 1.53 5.37 -9.31
N LYS A 59 1.74 4.22 -9.95
CA LYS A 59 2.62 4.13 -11.13
C LYS A 59 2.08 4.97 -12.28
N ALA A 60 0.78 4.88 -12.57
CA ALA A 60 0.15 5.67 -13.63
C ALA A 60 0.23 7.17 -13.34
N GLN A 61 -0.05 7.59 -12.10
CA GLN A 61 0.02 8.98 -11.69
C GLN A 61 1.45 9.52 -11.75
N ARG A 62 2.45 8.72 -11.33
CA ARG A 62 3.87 9.08 -11.45
C ARG A 62 4.27 9.30 -12.91
N GLU A 63 3.88 8.41 -13.82
CA GLU A 63 4.20 8.55 -15.24
C GLU A 63 3.49 9.75 -15.90
N LEU A 64 2.32 10.15 -15.40
CA LEU A 64 1.65 11.37 -15.84
C LEU A 64 2.47 12.62 -15.46
N PHE A 65 2.85 12.76 -14.18
CA PHE A 65 3.52 13.97 -13.69
C PHE A 65 4.98 14.10 -14.13
N LYS A 66 5.66 12.99 -14.40
CA LYS A 66 6.99 13.02 -15.03
C LYS A 66 7.02 13.77 -16.36
N ARG A 67 5.92 13.79 -17.12
CA ARG A 67 5.83 14.55 -18.40
C ARG A 67 5.97 16.06 -18.20
N PHE A 68 5.71 16.52 -16.98
CA PHE A 68 5.83 17.92 -16.56
C PHE A 68 7.12 18.17 -15.75
N ASP A 69 8.06 17.21 -15.77
CA ASP A 69 9.28 17.22 -14.95
C ASP A 69 8.98 17.32 -13.44
N LEU A 70 7.86 16.74 -12.98
CA LEU A 70 7.48 16.74 -11.57
C LEU A 70 7.63 15.35 -10.95
N ASP A 71 8.26 15.28 -9.79
CA ASP A 71 8.30 14.10 -8.94
C ASP A 71 7.10 14.09 -7.97
N MET A 72 6.24 13.08 -8.12
CA MET A 72 5.00 12.98 -7.33
C MET A 72 5.21 12.91 -5.81
N PHE A 73 6.40 12.55 -5.32
CA PHE A 73 6.66 12.45 -3.89
C PHE A 73 7.53 13.59 -3.34
N ALA A 74 8.37 14.19 -4.17
CA ALA A 74 9.21 15.33 -3.77
C ALA A 74 8.57 16.69 -4.10
N ASP A 75 7.90 16.82 -5.25
CA ASP A 75 7.32 18.08 -5.69
C ASP A 75 5.93 18.34 -5.11
N GLY A 76 5.15 17.31 -4.82
CA GLY A 76 3.82 17.48 -4.25
C GLY A 76 3.19 16.15 -3.92
N VAL A 77 3.07 15.83 -2.63
CA VAL A 77 2.50 14.56 -2.16
C VAL A 77 1.00 14.44 -2.51
N SER A 78 0.32 15.58 -2.73
CA SER A 78 -1.10 15.63 -3.05
C SER A 78 -1.33 15.95 -4.54
N LEU A 79 -2.39 15.35 -5.09
CA LEU A 79 -2.82 15.62 -6.47
C LEU A 79 -3.08 17.12 -6.71
N PRO A 80 -3.75 17.88 -5.82
CA PRO A 80 -3.92 19.32 -6.00
C PRO A 80 -2.60 20.08 -6.11
N GLY A 81 -1.61 19.75 -5.26
CA GLY A 81 -0.32 20.45 -5.28
C GLY A 81 0.47 20.21 -6.57
N LEU A 82 0.39 19.02 -7.16
CA LEU A 82 1.01 18.74 -8.46
C LEU A 82 0.26 19.41 -9.60
N SER A 83 -1.08 19.36 -9.58
CA SER A 83 -1.92 20.01 -10.60
C SER A 83 -1.72 21.53 -10.63
N GLU A 84 -1.57 22.16 -9.47
CA GLU A 84 -1.25 23.58 -9.35
C GLU A 84 0.09 23.90 -10.02
N LYS A 85 1.14 23.10 -9.80
CA LYS A 85 2.44 23.28 -10.47
C LYS A 85 2.34 23.13 -11.99
N VAL A 86 1.57 22.15 -12.47
CA VAL A 86 1.30 21.99 -13.91
C VAL A 86 0.56 23.20 -14.48
N MET A 87 -0.43 23.72 -13.75
CA MET A 87 -1.15 24.94 -14.14
C MET A 87 -0.18 26.12 -14.27
N TYR A 88 0.72 26.33 -13.29
CA TYR A 88 1.71 27.40 -13.37
C TYR A 88 2.64 27.25 -14.58
N GLN A 89 3.13 26.04 -14.86
CA GLN A 89 3.95 25.73 -16.04
C GLN A 89 3.24 26.01 -17.36
N THR A 90 1.94 25.73 -17.43
CA THR A 90 1.18 25.83 -18.68
C THR A 90 0.69 27.26 -18.94
N CYS A 91 0.22 27.95 -17.90
CA CYS A 91 -0.45 29.25 -18.02
C CYS A 91 0.52 30.44 -17.96
N PHE A 92 1.69 30.31 -17.34
CA PHE A 92 2.59 31.44 -17.09
C PHE A 92 4.01 31.18 -17.59
N LYS A 93 4.26 31.52 -18.86
CA LYS A 93 5.57 31.36 -19.53
C LYS A 93 6.65 32.33 -19.04
N THR A 94 6.28 33.40 -18.35
CA THR A 94 7.18 34.47 -17.89
C THR A 94 7.60 34.32 -16.42
N LEU A 95 7.11 33.32 -15.71
CA LEU A 95 7.53 33.06 -14.33
C LEU A 95 8.97 32.52 -14.30
N GLN A 96 9.81 33.13 -13.47
CA GLN A 96 11.12 32.58 -13.12
C GLN A 96 10.93 31.46 -12.10
N TYR A 97 11.35 30.24 -12.46
CA TYR A 97 11.37 29.11 -11.55
C TYR A 97 12.60 29.17 -10.66
N LEU A 98 12.44 28.81 -9.38
CA LEU A 98 13.57 28.56 -8.50
C LEU A 98 14.28 27.29 -8.96
N ASP A 99 15.61 27.29 -8.93
CA ASP A 99 16.40 26.09 -9.21
C ASP A 99 16.00 24.96 -8.27
N LYS A 100 15.56 23.83 -8.85
CA LYS A 100 15.22 22.64 -8.09
C LYS A 100 16.50 22.02 -7.55
N LYS A 101 16.69 22.10 -6.22
CA LYS A 101 17.70 21.28 -5.54
C LYS A 101 17.14 19.86 -5.37
N PRO A 102 17.85 18.81 -5.80
CA PRO A 102 17.38 17.45 -5.61
C PRO A 102 17.21 17.17 -4.11
N ALA A 103 16.11 16.49 -3.76
CA ALA A 103 15.91 16.04 -2.39
C ALA A 103 16.98 15.01 -2.01
N ASN A 104 17.42 15.04 -0.74
CA ASN A 104 18.31 14.01 -0.23
C ASN A 104 17.62 12.65 -0.31
N ALA A 105 18.30 11.65 -0.88
CA ALA A 105 17.79 10.29 -0.90
C ALA A 105 17.51 9.81 0.54
N LEU A 106 16.34 9.19 0.74
CA LEU A 106 16.00 8.60 2.03
C LEU A 106 16.99 7.49 2.38
N GLN A 107 17.87 7.76 3.35
CA GLN A 107 18.78 6.75 3.89
C GLN A 107 18.08 6.01 5.02
N PHE A 108 17.67 4.77 4.76
CA PHE A 108 17.05 3.96 5.79
C PHE A 108 18.11 3.56 6.85
N PRO A 109 17.92 3.88 8.14
CA PRO A 109 18.97 3.64 9.14
C PRO A 109 19.32 2.16 9.28
N ALA A 110 20.60 1.82 9.09
CA ALA A 110 21.08 0.44 9.19
C ALA A 110 20.73 -0.23 10.53
N LYS A 111 20.78 0.55 11.63
CA LYS A 111 20.36 0.10 12.96
C LYS A 111 18.89 -0.36 13.00
N ARG A 112 18.01 0.36 12.31
CA ARG A 112 16.57 0.03 12.23
C ARG A 112 16.34 -1.23 11.39
N MET A 113 17.06 -1.36 10.28
CA MET A 113 17.04 -2.58 9.45
C MET A 113 17.52 -3.82 10.22
N GLY A 114 18.62 -3.69 10.97
CA GLY A 114 19.11 -4.75 11.86
C GLY A 114 18.08 -5.12 12.93
N GLY A 115 17.37 -4.14 13.50
CA GLY A 115 16.28 -4.38 14.45
C GLY A 115 15.15 -5.23 13.86
N TYR A 116 14.72 -4.98 12.63
CA TYR A 116 13.70 -5.81 11.97
C TYR A 116 14.18 -7.24 11.74
N LYS A 117 15.43 -7.44 11.30
CA LYS A 117 16.01 -8.78 11.12
C LYS A 117 16.04 -9.56 12.43
N SER A 118 16.44 -8.93 13.54
CA SER A 118 16.46 -9.57 14.85
C SER A 118 15.06 -9.94 15.35
N GLN A 119 14.06 -9.09 15.11
CA GLN A 119 12.66 -9.38 15.46
C GLN A 119 12.11 -10.55 14.65
N ASP A 120 12.39 -10.59 13.35
CA ASP A 120 11.98 -11.68 12.48
C ASP A 120 12.64 -13.01 12.86
N ALA A 121 13.92 -12.98 13.22
CA ALA A 121 14.64 -14.15 13.73
C ALA A 121 14.02 -14.66 15.05
N LYS A 122 13.76 -13.76 16.02
CA LYS A 122 13.12 -14.10 17.31
C LYS A 122 11.73 -14.71 17.11
N ALA A 123 10.96 -14.18 16.17
CA ALA A 123 9.61 -14.65 15.85
C ALA A 123 9.58 -15.79 14.81
N LYS A 124 10.75 -16.33 14.39
CA LYS A 124 10.90 -17.39 13.38
C LYS A 124 10.15 -17.10 12.07
N ARG A 125 10.09 -15.82 11.65
CA ARG A 125 9.41 -15.40 10.43
C ARG A 125 10.31 -15.61 9.21
N LYS A 126 9.78 -16.22 8.13
CA LYS A 126 10.54 -16.53 6.90
C LYS A 126 10.85 -15.33 5.99
N PHE A 127 10.56 -14.09 6.41
CA PHE A 127 10.64 -12.92 5.54
C PHE A 127 12.05 -12.29 5.46
N ALA A 128 13.00 -12.71 6.30
CA ALA A 128 14.33 -12.10 6.38
C ALA A 128 15.35 -12.59 5.33
N ASN A 129 15.03 -13.62 4.53
CA ASN A 129 15.99 -14.31 3.64
C ASN A 129 15.53 -14.34 2.16
N ARG A 130 15.18 -13.19 1.59
CA ARG A 130 15.19 -12.99 0.13
C ARG A 130 15.90 -11.68 -0.19
#